data_AF-K8PH91-F1
#
_entry.id   AF-K8PH91-F1
#
_cell.length_a   1.000
_cell.length_b   1.000
_cell.length_c   1.000
_cell.angle_alpha   90.00
_cell.angle_beta   90.00
_cell.angle_gamma   90.00
#
_symmetry.space_group_name_H-M   'P 1'
#
loop_
_entity.id
_entity.type
_entity.pdbx_description
1 polymer ?
#
loop_
_entity_poly.entity_id
_entity_poly.type
_entity_poly.pdbx_seq_one_letter_code
_entity_poly.pdbx_strand_id
1 'polypeptide(L)'
;MTEEPKIRIGDARPLTTHDYLKMLSEQSEAGNALVLAGLVEDWLQKLLMHSTRSLSNTLATKIYDGYGPLSQFSQKIEIAYIFELIDEDVYDELRAIKEIRNRFAHTTVFRNFKSEEVAKECQRLKGWKKNGDNQMLYLERTKACVEAISKKISLKILVGALKDAPGVDDRTLPDR
;
A
#
# COMPACT_ATOMS: atom_id res chain seq x y z
N MET A 1 -18.54 27.27 1.64
CA MET A 1 -17.69 27.94 2.64
C MET A 1 -17.84 27.17 3.94
N THR A 2 -17.08 26.10 4.09
CA THR A 2 -17.01 25.31 5.32
C THR A 2 -15.67 25.66 5.96
N GLU A 3 -15.75 26.25 7.15
CA GLU A 3 -14.61 26.80 7.89
C GLU A 3 -13.53 25.74 8.12
N GLU A 4 -12.33 26.03 7.63
CA GLU A 4 -11.12 25.32 8.04
C GLU A 4 -10.91 25.53 9.55
N PRO A 5 -10.61 24.49 10.34
CA PRO A 5 -10.07 24.70 11.66
C PRO A 5 -8.60 25.11 11.50
N LYS A 6 -8.37 26.39 11.20
CA LYS A 6 -7.08 27.04 11.45
C LYS A 6 -6.88 27.06 12.95
N ILE A 7 -6.00 26.22 13.47
CA ILE A 7 -5.45 26.42 14.82
C ILE A 7 -4.64 27.72 14.74
N ARG A 8 -5.31 28.85 14.98
CA ARG A 8 -4.66 30.13 15.22
C ARG A 8 -3.92 29.98 16.54
N ILE A 9 -2.60 30.18 16.53
CA ILE A 9 -1.78 30.40 17.73
C ILE A 9 -2.18 31.78 18.31
N GLY A 10 -3.43 31.89 18.75
CA GLY A 10 -4.08 33.14 19.15
C GLY A 10 -4.84 33.04 20.47
N ASP A 11 -5.21 31.84 20.91
CA ASP A 11 -5.84 31.63 22.23
C ASP A 11 -5.01 30.63 23.02
N ALA A 12 -4.18 31.15 23.93
CA ALA A 12 -3.43 30.36 24.90
C ALA A 12 -4.35 29.76 25.99
N ARG A 13 -5.41 29.06 25.59
CA ARG A 13 -6.24 28.29 26.51
C ARG A 13 -5.62 26.89 26.69
N PRO A 14 -5.55 26.36 27.92
CA PRO A 14 -5.16 24.98 28.14
C PRO A 14 -6.08 24.03 27.34
N LEU A 15 -5.49 23.02 26.72
CA LEU A 15 -6.24 21.97 26.03
C LEU A 15 -7.15 21.25 27.03
N THR A 16 -8.38 20.98 26.63
CA THR A 16 -9.33 20.21 27.43
C THR A 16 -9.09 18.71 27.26
N THR A 17 -9.61 17.88 28.17
CA THR A 17 -9.60 16.41 28.02
C THR A 17 -10.20 15.97 26.68
N HIS A 18 -11.25 16.66 26.20
CA HIS A 18 -11.84 16.39 24.90
C HIS A 18 -10.86 16.68 23.75
N ASP A 19 -10.12 17.79 23.82
CA ASP A 19 -9.11 18.13 22.81
C ASP A 19 -8.00 17.07 22.76
N TYR A 20 -7.53 16.58 23.92
CA TYR A 20 -6.56 15.49 24.01
C TYR A 20 -7.10 14.17 23.43
N LEU A 21 -8.33 13.77 23.78
CA LEU A 21 -8.93 12.53 23.27
C LEU A 21 -9.12 12.58 21.75
N LYS A 22 -9.55 13.72 21.21
CA LYS A 22 -9.66 13.94 19.77
C LYS A 22 -8.29 13.80 19.09
N MET A 23 -7.26 14.45 19.63
CA MET A 23 -5.89 14.38 19.12
C MET A 23 -5.36 12.93 19.11
N LEU A 24 -5.60 12.17 20.18
CA LEU A 24 -5.20 10.75 20.27
C LEU A 24 -5.93 9.86 19.25
N SER A 25 -7.24 10.09 19.05
CA SER A 25 -8.03 9.38 18.05
C SER A 25 -7.51 9.65 16.64
N GLU A 26 -7.27 10.92 16.29
CA GLU A 26 -6.75 11.32 14.97
C GLU A 26 -5.33 10.78 14.72
N GLN A 27 -4.47 10.79 15.73
CA GLN A 27 -3.15 10.15 15.66
C GLN A 27 -3.24 8.64 15.42
N SER A 28 -4.26 7.99 15.99
CA SER A 28 -4.53 6.57 15.75
C SER A 28 -4.95 6.32 14.29
N GLU A 29 -5.76 7.19 13.69
CA GLU A 29 -6.11 7.10 12.26
C GLU A 29 -4.87 7.18 11.36
N ALA A 30 -3.98 8.15 11.60
CA ALA A 30 -2.75 8.31 10.85
C ALA A 30 -1.82 7.09 11.01
N GLY A 31 -1.64 6.61 12.24
CA GLY A 31 -0.86 5.41 12.52
C GLY A 31 -1.40 4.18 11.78
N ASN A 32 -2.72 3.98 11.81
CA ASN A 32 -3.38 2.89 11.09
C ASN A 32 -3.15 3.00 9.57
N ALA A 33 -3.28 4.20 9.00
CA ALA A 33 -3.07 4.41 7.57
C ALA A 33 -1.65 4.03 7.12
N LEU A 34 -0.65 4.45 7.89
CA LEU A 34 0.76 4.16 7.64
C LEU A 34 1.08 2.67 7.77
N VAL A 35 0.60 2.02 8.84
CA VAL A 35 0.83 0.58 9.08
C VAL A 35 0.21 -0.27 7.98
N LEU A 36 -1.03 0.03 7.60
CA LEU A 36 -1.74 -0.70 6.54
C LEU A 36 -1.05 -0.54 5.17
N ALA A 37 -0.61 0.68 4.82
CA ALA A 37 0.15 0.89 3.59
C ALA A 37 1.48 0.14 3.61
N GLY A 38 2.21 0.15 4.72
CA GLY A 38 3.46 -0.59 4.90
C GLY A 38 3.25 -2.10 4.73
N LEU A 39 2.16 -2.65 5.30
CA LEU A 39 1.82 -4.06 5.14
C LEU A 39 1.60 -4.42 3.66
N VAL A 40 0.87 -3.60 2.90
CA VAL A 40 0.64 -3.82 1.47
C VAL A 40 1.94 -3.74 0.68
N GLU A 41 2.78 -2.75 0.99
CA GLU A 41 4.10 -2.59 0.36
C GLU A 41 4.99 -3.82 0.60
N ASP A 42 4.99 -4.38 1.82
CA ASP A 42 5.72 -5.58 2.17
C ASP A 42 5.23 -6.81 1.38
N TRP A 43 3.92 -6.96 1.23
CA TRP A 43 3.34 -8.04 0.42
C TRP A 43 3.69 -7.90 -1.06
N LEU A 44 3.68 -6.68 -1.58
CA LEU A 44 4.09 -6.40 -2.96
C LEU A 44 5.57 -6.73 -3.18
N GLN A 45 6.43 -6.39 -2.22
CA GLN A 45 7.84 -6.77 -2.24
C GLN A 45 8.02 -8.29 -2.24
N LYS A 46 7.27 -9.03 -1.40
CA LYS A 46 7.29 -10.49 -1.41
C LYS A 46 6.89 -11.06 -2.78
N LEU A 47 5.87 -10.49 -3.42
CA LEU A 47 5.45 -10.90 -4.76
C LEU A 47 6.56 -10.70 -5.79
N LEU A 48 7.24 -9.56 -5.75
CA LEU A 48 8.40 -9.28 -6.61
C LEU A 48 9.53 -10.29 -6.35
N MET A 49 9.88 -10.55 -5.10
CA MET A 49 10.90 -11.53 -4.74
C MET A 49 10.58 -12.94 -5.25
N HIS A 50 9.35 -13.41 -5.06
CA HIS A 50 8.87 -14.70 -5.58
C HIS A 50 8.74 -14.75 -7.10
N SER A 51 8.82 -13.61 -7.79
CA SER A 51 8.77 -13.51 -9.25
C SER A 51 10.15 -13.38 -9.89
N THR A 52 11.20 -13.28 -9.08
CA THR A 52 12.60 -13.20 -9.53
C THR A 52 13.36 -14.47 -9.18
N ARG A 53 14.58 -14.60 -9.72
CA ARG A 53 15.52 -15.64 -9.27
C ARG A 53 15.84 -15.46 -7.78
N SER A 54 16.28 -16.53 -7.13
CA SER A 54 16.79 -16.44 -5.75
C SER A 54 17.92 -15.40 -5.67
N LEU A 55 17.78 -14.45 -4.76
CA LEU A 55 18.74 -13.38 -4.52
C LEU A 55 19.52 -13.68 -3.24
N SER A 56 20.81 -13.39 -3.23
CA SER A 56 21.55 -13.33 -1.97
C SER A 56 21.07 -12.16 -1.12
N ASN A 57 21.19 -12.26 0.21
CA ASN A 57 20.79 -11.19 1.12
C ASN A 57 21.44 -9.84 0.74
N THR A 58 22.73 -9.86 0.38
CA THR A 58 23.46 -8.65 -0.05
C THR A 58 22.86 -8.01 -1.29
N LEU A 59 22.43 -8.81 -2.28
CA LEU A 59 21.81 -8.29 -3.49
C LEU A 59 20.37 -7.83 -3.22
N ALA A 60 19.62 -8.55 -2.38
CA ALA A 60 18.28 -8.14 -1.97
C ALA A 60 18.31 -6.77 -1.28
N THR A 61 19.21 -6.55 -0.32
CA THR A 61 19.40 -5.24 0.33
C THR A 61 19.75 -4.14 -0.67
N LYS A 62 20.64 -4.41 -1.64
CA LYS A 62 20.97 -3.42 -2.68
C LYS A 62 19.78 -3.05 -3.57
N ILE A 63 18.84 -3.96 -3.77
CA ILE A 63 17.69 -3.76 -4.67
C ILE A 63 16.53 -3.08 -3.94
N TYR A 64 16.21 -3.53 -2.73
CA TYR A 64 15.00 -3.15 -2.01
C TYR A 64 15.21 -2.12 -0.90
N ASP A 65 16.45 -1.78 -0.52
CA ASP A 65 16.73 -0.85 0.56
C ASP A 65 17.46 0.41 0.07
N GLY A 66 17.43 1.48 0.88
CA GLY A 66 18.15 2.73 0.62
C GLY A 66 17.79 3.37 -0.72
N TYR A 67 18.77 3.52 -1.60
CA TYR A 67 18.61 4.08 -2.95
C TYR A 67 18.49 3.00 -4.03
N GLY A 68 18.13 1.77 -3.63
CA GLY A 68 17.90 0.67 -4.55
C GLY A 68 16.78 0.95 -5.56
N PRO A 69 16.81 0.29 -6.72
CA PRO A 69 15.82 0.49 -7.79
C PRO A 69 14.39 0.10 -7.40
N LEU A 70 14.20 -0.72 -6.35
CA LEU A 70 12.91 -1.12 -5.81
C LEU A 70 12.77 -0.71 -4.34
N SER A 71 13.42 0.37 -3.90
CA SER A 71 13.36 0.81 -2.51
C SER A 71 12.09 1.56 -2.15
N GLN A 72 11.41 2.13 -3.16
CA GLN A 72 10.19 2.92 -2.95
C GLN A 72 8.94 2.17 -3.34
N PHE A 73 7.85 2.45 -2.63
CA PHE A 73 6.55 1.86 -2.91
C PHE A 73 6.09 2.09 -4.36
N SER A 74 6.25 3.30 -4.89
CA SER A 74 5.93 3.61 -6.29
C SER A 74 6.68 2.72 -7.28
N GLN A 75 7.98 2.53 -7.10
CA GLN A 75 8.81 1.70 -7.98
C GLN A 75 8.34 0.25 -7.98
N LYS A 76 8.01 -0.29 -6.80
CA LYS A 76 7.44 -1.64 -6.65
C LYS A 76 6.11 -1.78 -7.39
N ILE A 77 5.24 -0.78 -7.30
CA ILE A 77 3.93 -0.75 -7.99
C ILE A 77 4.11 -0.78 -9.51
N GLU A 78 4.92 0.12 -10.07
CA GLU A 78 5.13 0.19 -11.52
C GLU A 78 5.76 -1.08 -12.08
N ILE A 79 6.76 -1.63 -11.39
CA ILE A 79 7.44 -2.86 -11.83
C ILE A 79 6.49 -4.06 -11.73
N ALA A 80 5.75 -4.21 -10.62
CA ALA A 80 4.78 -5.29 -10.51
C ALA A 80 3.72 -5.25 -11.61
N TYR A 81 3.29 -4.06 -12.03
CA TYR A 81 2.30 -3.90 -13.09
C TYR A 81 2.87 -4.19 -14.48
N ILE A 82 4.04 -3.63 -14.83
CA ILE A 82 4.67 -3.84 -16.15
C ILE A 82 5.01 -5.33 -16.39
N PHE A 83 5.36 -6.06 -15.32
CA PHE A 83 5.61 -7.50 -15.39
C PHE A 83 4.35 -8.37 -15.20
N GLU A 84 3.16 -7.78 -15.26
CA GLU A 84 1.85 -8.46 -15.16
C GLU A 84 1.69 -9.30 -13.88
N LEU A 85 2.36 -8.91 -12.79
CA LEU A 85 2.26 -9.60 -11.50
C LEU A 85 0.98 -9.21 -10.75
N ILE A 86 0.48 -8.00 -11.02
CA ILE A 86 -0.79 -7.45 -10.54
C ILE A 86 -1.62 -6.99 -11.74
N ASP A 87 -2.95 -7.00 -11.59
CA ASP A 87 -3.87 -6.49 -12.60
C ASP A 87 -4.10 -4.97 -12.44
N GLU A 88 -4.79 -4.37 -13.41
CA GLU A 88 -5.11 -2.94 -13.43
C GLU A 88 -5.93 -2.50 -12.20
N ASP A 89 -6.88 -3.34 -11.78
CA ASP A 89 -7.68 -3.13 -10.56
C ASP A 89 -6.78 -2.98 -9.32
N VAL A 90 -5.83 -3.89 -9.11
CA VAL A 90 -4.89 -3.81 -7.97
C VAL A 90 -3.91 -2.65 -8.15
N TYR A 91 -3.43 -2.38 -9.37
CA TYR A 91 -2.53 -1.27 -9.65
C TYR A 91 -3.11 0.09 -9.24
N ASP A 92 -4.35 0.38 -9.65
CA ASP A 92 -5.02 1.65 -9.33
C ASP A 92 -5.25 1.82 -7.83
N GLU A 93 -5.64 0.75 -7.14
CA GLU A 93 -5.80 0.72 -5.69
C GLU A 93 -4.49 1.02 -4.95
N LEU A 94 -3.40 0.37 -5.36
CA LEU A 94 -2.08 0.59 -4.75
C LEU A 94 -1.61 2.03 -4.93
N ARG A 95 -1.88 2.65 -6.08
CA ARG A 95 -1.56 4.06 -6.31
C ARG A 95 -2.37 4.98 -5.40
N ALA A 96 -3.66 4.72 -5.22
CA ALA A 96 -4.49 5.48 -4.29
C ALA A 96 -4.01 5.31 -2.84
N ILE A 97 -3.74 4.07 -2.41
CA ILE A 97 -3.20 3.77 -1.07
C ILE A 97 -1.87 4.50 -0.82
N LYS A 98 -0.97 4.49 -1.82
CA LYS A 98 0.31 5.21 -1.75
C LYS A 98 0.10 6.71 -1.56
N GLU A 99 -0.80 7.34 -2.32
CA GLU A 99 -1.07 8.78 -2.14
C GLU A 99 -1.69 9.09 -0.77
N ILE A 100 -2.62 8.26 -0.30
CA ILE A 100 -3.21 8.41 1.06
C ILE A 100 -2.11 8.32 2.12
N ARG A 101 -1.24 7.31 2.07
CA ARG A 101 -0.06 7.19 2.96
C ARG A 101 0.79 8.45 2.92
N ASN A 102 1.08 8.97 1.73
CA ASN A 102 1.91 10.16 1.56
C ASN A 102 1.28 11.41 2.21
N ARG A 103 -0.05 11.57 2.16
CA ARG A 103 -0.75 12.66 2.86
C ARG A 103 -0.63 12.56 4.38
N PHE A 104 -0.58 11.34 4.93
CA PHE A 104 -0.34 11.13 6.35
C PHE A 104 1.14 11.27 6.74
N ALA A 105 2.07 10.88 5.87
CA ALA A 105 3.51 10.89 6.16
C ALA A 105 4.18 12.27 6.02
N HIS A 106 3.72 13.10 5.09
CA HIS A 106 4.37 14.38 4.75
C HIS A 106 3.65 15.61 5.29
N THR A 107 3.05 15.50 6.48
CA THR A 107 2.31 16.60 7.10
C THR A 107 2.97 17.09 8.38
N THR A 108 3.11 18.41 8.50
CA THR A 108 3.46 19.09 9.77
C THR A 108 2.21 19.43 10.60
N VAL A 109 1.03 19.15 10.06
CA VAL A 109 -0.28 19.43 10.64
C VAL A 109 -1.05 18.12 10.82
N PHE A 110 -1.89 18.02 11.85
CA PHE A 110 -2.74 16.85 12.06
C PHE A 110 -3.67 16.62 10.85
N ARG A 111 -3.74 15.35 10.40
CA ARG A 111 -4.61 14.88 9.31
C ARG A 111 -5.39 13.66 9.76
N ASN A 112 -6.58 13.51 9.20
CA ASN A 112 -7.51 12.40 9.44
C ASN A 112 -8.23 12.05 8.12
N PHE A 113 -9.03 10.99 8.10
CA PHE A 113 -9.72 10.55 6.87
C PHE A 113 -10.81 11.51 6.35
N LYS A 114 -11.15 12.54 7.14
CA LYS A 114 -12.10 13.61 6.77
C LYS A 114 -11.40 14.86 6.22
N SER A 115 -10.07 14.92 6.30
CA SER A 115 -9.29 16.03 5.76
C SER A 115 -9.44 16.07 4.25
N GLU A 116 -9.67 17.25 3.66
CA GLU A 116 -10.00 17.41 2.23
C GLU A 116 -9.01 16.68 1.31
N GLU A 117 -7.71 16.83 1.56
CA GLU A 117 -6.65 16.19 0.78
C GLU A 117 -6.71 14.66 0.86
N VAL A 118 -7.00 14.09 2.04
CA VAL A 118 -7.08 12.64 2.24
C VAL A 118 -8.37 12.11 1.64
N ALA A 119 -9.50 12.79 1.88
CA ALA A 119 -10.80 12.42 1.35
C ALA A 119 -10.82 12.45 -0.18
N LYS A 120 -10.09 13.38 -0.81
CA LYS A 120 -9.91 13.43 -2.26
C LYS A 120 -9.19 12.19 -2.80
N GLU A 121 -8.13 11.72 -2.13
CA GLU A 121 -7.47 10.48 -2.55
C GLU A 121 -8.34 9.23 -2.29
N CYS A 122 -9.15 9.23 -1.21
CA CYS A 122 -10.09 8.15 -0.93
C CYS A 122 -11.16 7.97 -2.03
N GLN A 123 -11.51 9.03 -2.78
CA GLN A 123 -12.44 8.95 -3.91
C GLN A 123 -11.94 8.06 -5.04
N ARG A 124 -10.63 7.79 -5.10
CA ARG A 124 -10.01 6.95 -6.11
C ARG A 124 -10.09 5.45 -5.77
N LEU A 125 -10.47 5.12 -4.53
CA LEU A 125 -10.63 3.74 -4.09
C LEU A 125 -11.94 3.15 -4.67
N LYS A 126 -11.89 1.89 -5.11
CA LYS A 126 -13.06 1.18 -5.64
C LYS A 126 -14.13 1.06 -4.57
N GLY A 127 -15.36 1.39 -4.92
CA GLY A 127 -16.50 1.34 -4.00
C GLY A 127 -16.65 2.56 -3.10
N TRP A 128 -15.90 3.65 -3.34
CA TRP A 128 -16.08 4.91 -2.62
C TRP A 128 -17.51 5.46 -2.74
N LYS A 129 -18.00 6.07 -1.66
CA LYS A 129 -19.32 6.70 -1.56
C LYS A 129 -19.22 8.04 -0.84
N LYS A 130 -19.98 9.04 -1.30
CA LYS A 130 -19.96 10.42 -0.77
C LYS A 130 -20.16 10.53 0.74
N ASN A 131 -21.03 9.69 1.32
CA ASN A 131 -21.31 9.65 2.76
C ASN A 131 -20.77 8.35 3.41
N GLY A 132 -19.80 7.70 2.78
CA GLY A 132 -19.17 6.50 3.30
C GLY A 132 -18.09 6.80 4.33
N ASP A 133 -17.71 5.78 5.09
CA ASP A 133 -16.58 5.84 5.99
C ASP A 133 -15.27 5.57 5.21
N ASN A 134 -14.51 6.64 4.97
CA ASN A 134 -13.23 6.58 4.26
C ASN A 134 -12.19 5.72 5.00
N GLN A 135 -12.21 5.70 6.32
CA GLN A 135 -11.26 4.91 7.11
C GLN A 135 -11.56 3.42 6.95
N MET A 136 -12.84 3.03 7.05
CA MET A 136 -13.23 1.64 6.82
C MET A 136 -12.99 1.22 5.37
N LEU A 137 -13.32 2.07 4.40
CA LEU A 137 -13.03 1.81 3.00
C LEU A 137 -11.53 1.55 2.78
N TYR A 138 -10.67 2.42 3.32
CA TYR A 138 -9.23 2.26 3.21
C TYR A 138 -8.73 0.93 3.78
N LEU A 139 -9.26 0.53 4.95
CA LEU A 139 -8.95 -0.76 5.56
C LEU A 139 -9.41 -1.95 4.68
N GLU A 140 -10.63 -1.90 4.16
CA GLU A 140 -11.19 -2.93 3.27
C GLU A 140 -10.38 -3.08 1.99
N ARG A 141 -10.00 -1.96 1.37
CA ARG A 141 -9.22 -1.95 0.12
C ARG A 141 -7.79 -2.44 0.33
N THR A 142 -7.14 -2.00 1.40
CA THR A 142 -5.83 -2.51 1.81
C THR A 142 -5.86 -4.04 1.97
N LYS A 143 -6.86 -4.55 2.71
CA LYS A 143 -7.05 -5.99 2.92
C LYS A 143 -7.26 -6.73 1.60
N ALA A 144 -8.12 -6.21 0.71
CA ALA A 144 -8.37 -6.80 -0.59
C ALA A 144 -7.10 -6.90 -1.46
N CYS A 145 -6.25 -5.85 -1.45
CA CYS A 145 -4.96 -5.87 -2.14
C CYS A 145 -4.02 -6.95 -1.56
N VAL A 146 -3.91 -7.05 -0.23
CA VAL A 146 -3.11 -8.12 0.41
C VAL A 146 -3.61 -9.51 0.01
N GLU A 147 -4.91 -9.74 0.04
CA GLU A 147 -5.49 -11.03 -0.35
C GLU A 147 -5.23 -11.36 -1.82
N ALA A 148 -5.36 -10.38 -2.72
CA ALA A 148 -5.08 -10.54 -4.14
C ALA A 148 -3.61 -10.89 -4.39
N ILE A 149 -2.68 -10.14 -3.77
CA ILE A 149 -1.24 -10.35 -3.87
C ILE A 149 -0.86 -11.72 -3.27
N SER A 150 -1.40 -12.07 -2.10
CA SER A 150 -1.14 -13.34 -1.42
C SER A 150 -1.53 -14.53 -2.31
N LYS A 151 -2.70 -14.49 -2.95
CA LYS A 151 -3.15 -15.52 -3.90
C LYS A 151 -2.17 -15.70 -5.06
N LYS A 152 -1.65 -14.59 -5.62
CA LYS A 152 -0.66 -14.63 -6.71
C LYS A 152 0.65 -15.28 -6.27
N ILE A 153 1.11 -14.99 -5.05
CA ILE A 153 2.29 -15.63 -4.46
C ILE A 153 2.05 -17.15 -4.31
N SER A 154 0.93 -17.55 -3.69
CA SER A 154 0.60 -18.97 -3.50
C SER A 154 0.56 -19.72 -4.82
N LEU A 155 -0.03 -19.12 -5.87
CA LEU A 155 -0.07 -19.71 -7.20
C LEU A 155 1.34 -19.87 -7.79
N LYS A 156 2.22 -18.88 -7.65
CA LYS A 156 3.60 -18.96 -8.14
C LYS A 156 4.40 -20.05 -7.44
N ILE A 157 4.26 -20.19 -6.12
CA ILE A 157 4.91 -21.26 -5.35
C ILE A 157 4.45 -22.63 -5.86
N LEU A 158 3.14 -22.80 -6.07
CA LEU A 158 2.58 -24.05 -6.60
C LEU A 158 3.10 -24.35 -8.02
N VAL A 159 3.10 -23.37 -8.92
CA VAL A 159 3.63 -23.54 -10.29
C VAL A 159 5.12 -23.87 -10.28
N GLY A 160 5.91 -23.26 -9.39
CA GLY A 160 7.31 -23.61 -9.19
C GLY A 160 7.49 -25.08 -8.77
N ALA A 161 6.77 -25.51 -7.74
CA ALA A 161 6.82 -26.89 -7.26
C ALA A 161 6.41 -27.91 -8.33
N LEU A 162 5.45 -27.57 -9.20
CA LEU A 162 5.05 -28.43 -10.31
C LEU A 162 6.12 -28.54 -11.40
N LYS A 163 6.89 -27.47 -11.65
CA LYS A 163 8.01 -27.48 -12.61
C LYS A 163 9.20 -28.30 -12.10
N ASP A 164 9.42 -28.29 -10.79
CA ASP A 164 10.51 -29.04 -10.16
C ASP A 164 10.18 -30.52 -9.94
N ALA A 165 8.93 -30.95 -10.21
CA ALA A 165 8.52 -32.33 -10.09
C ALA A 165 9.19 -33.20 -11.19
N PRO A 166 9.81 -34.34 -10.83
CA PRO A 166 10.46 -35.21 -11.81
C PRO A 166 9.42 -35.78 -12.78
N GLY A 167 9.50 -35.41 -14.07
CA GLY A 167 8.64 -35.97 -15.13
C GLY A 167 8.19 -35.03 -16.24
N VAL A 168 8.46 -33.72 -16.18
CA VAL A 168 8.15 -32.78 -17.28
C VAL A 168 9.44 -32.50 -18.06
N ASP A 169 9.74 -33.36 -19.04
CA ASP A 169 10.88 -33.20 -19.95
C ASP A 169 10.60 -32.07 -20.95
N ASP A 170 11.38 -30.99 -20.85
CA ASP A 170 11.36 -29.80 -21.74
C ASP A 170 11.81 -30.11 -23.18
N ARG A 171 12.11 -31.37 -23.51
CA ARG A 171 12.66 -31.82 -24.80
C ARG A 171 11.63 -32.25 -25.85
N THR A 172 10.36 -31.84 -25.73
CA THR A 172 9.31 -32.17 -26.72
C THR A 172 8.71 -30.98 -27.46
N LEU A 173 9.24 -29.77 -27.29
CA LEU A 173 8.85 -28.64 -28.14
C LEU A 173 9.64 -28.70 -29.46
N PRO A 174 8.98 -28.81 -30.63
CA PRO A 174 9.68 -28.77 -31.91
C PRO A 174 10.33 -27.39 -32.09
N ASP A 175 11.59 -27.39 -32.53
CA ASP A 175 12.34 -26.19 -32.91
C ASP A 175 11.49 -25.30 -33.83
N ARG A 176 11.42 -24.01 -33.49
CA ARG A 176 10.78 -22.98 -34.32
C ARG A 176 11.71 -22.54 -35.45
#